data_AF-T0MTE7-F1
#
_entry.id   AF-T0MTE7-F1
#
_cell.length_a   1.000
_cell.length_b   1.000
_cell.length_c   1.000
_cell.angle_alpha   90.00
_cell.angle_beta   90.00
_cell.angle_gamma   90.00
#
_symmetry.space_group_name_H-M   'P 1'
#
loop_
_entity.id
_entity.type
_entity.pdbx_description
1 polymer ?
#
loop_
_entity_poly.entity_id
_entity_poly.type
_entity_poly.pdbx_seq_one_letter_code
_entity_poly.pdbx_strand_id
1 'polypeptide(L)'
;MDRVNYIVMGIGINVNMDGFPEEVSNMATSLKLETGKEVDRKILLAALLNYLERFYNTFIEENNFEQVISICRKKSVLLGKEVKLINGDDIKKAKAVDLDEEGELVVQYENGTLGKVLSGEVSVRGLYGYV
;
A
#
# COMPACT_ATOMS: atom_id res chain seq x y z
N MET A 1 3.33 -6.54 30.98
CA MET A 1 2.43 -6.71 29.83
C MET A 1 2.68 -5.52 28.93
N ASP A 2 3.28 -5.77 27.76
CA ASP A 2 3.44 -4.74 26.75
C ASP A 2 2.06 -4.40 26.18
N ARG A 3 1.72 -3.11 26.20
CA ARG A 3 0.46 -2.60 25.64
C ARG A 3 0.77 -1.38 24.78
N VAL A 4 0.09 -1.27 23.65
CA VAL A 4 0.15 -0.08 22.81
C VAL A 4 -0.66 1.02 23.48
N ASN A 5 0.00 2.13 23.87
CA ASN A 5 -0.70 3.26 24.50
C ASN A 5 -1.34 4.21 23.48
N TYR A 6 -0.70 4.36 22.31
CA TYR A 6 -1.19 5.17 21.20
C TYR A 6 -0.49 4.75 19.90
N ILE A 7 -1.13 5.05 18.77
CA ILE A 7 -0.58 4.89 17.42
C ILE A 7 -0.57 6.27 16.76
N VAL A 8 0.57 6.67 16.21
CA VAL A 8 0.69 7.90 15.41
C VAL A 8 0.73 7.50 13.94
N MET A 9 -0.30 7.88 13.18
CA MET A 9 -0.41 7.57 11.75
C MET A 9 -0.22 8.84 10.92
N GLY A 10 0.73 8.81 9.98
CA GLY A 10 0.94 9.89 9.00
C GLY A 10 0.42 9.48 7.62
N ILE A 11 -0.38 10.34 6.99
CA ILE A 11 -0.89 10.15 5.62
C ILE A 11 -0.49 11.37 4.78
N GLY A 12 0.30 11.15 3.73
CA GLY A 12 0.69 12.16 2.75
C GLY A 12 -0.01 11.92 1.41
N ILE A 13 -0.59 12.98 0.82
CA ILE A 13 -1.22 12.92 -0.51
C ILE A 13 -0.76 14.13 -1.33
N ASN A 14 -0.24 13.87 -2.52
CA ASN A 14 0.08 14.91 -3.50
C ASN A 14 -1.22 15.40 -4.15
N VAL A 15 -1.70 16.58 -3.77
CA VAL A 15 -3.02 17.08 -4.22
C VAL A 15 -2.89 18.00 -5.44
N ASN A 16 -2.45 19.24 -5.27
CA ASN A 16 -2.45 20.27 -6.31
C ASN A 16 -1.04 20.64 -6.79
N MET A 17 -0.11 19.68 -6.80
CA MET A 17 1.24 19.91 -7.32
C MET A 17 1.20 19.95 -8.85
N ASP A 18 1.83 20.97 -9.45
CA ASP A 18 1.90 21.15 -10.91
C ASP A 18 3.08 20.41 -11.57
N GLY A 19 3.96 19.83 -10.76
CA GLY A 19 5.14 19.12 -11.21
C GLY A 19 5.98 18.63 -10.04
N PHE A 20 6.99 17.85 -10.36
CA PHE A 20 7.92 17.27 -9.39
C PHE A 20 9.36 17.51 -9.83
N PRO A 21 10.32 17.57 -8.88
CA PRO A 21 11.75 17.56 -9.22
C PRO A 21 12.09 16.36 -10.11
N GLU A 22 13.07 16.53 -11.00
CA GLU A 22 13.49 15.52 -11.98
C GLU A 22 13.82 14.17 -11.34
N GLU A 23 14.37 14.19 -10.13
CA GLU A 23 14.74 13.02 -9.34
C GLU A 23 13.57 12.06 -9.04
N VAL A 24 12.34 12.58 -9.01
CA VAL A 24 11.14 11.80 -8.66
C VAL A 24 10.02 11.92 -9.69
N SER A 25 10.18 12.72 -10.74
CA SER A 25 9.13 13.02 -11.71
C SER A 25 8.68 11.81 -12.53
N ASN A 26 9.48 10.73 -12.57
CA ASN A 26 9.12 9.47 -13.21
C ASN A 26 8.31 8.52 -12.32
N MET A 27 8.20 8.79 -11.02
CA MET A 27 7.54 7.91 -10.04
C MET A 27 6.51 8.62 -9.15
N ALA A 28 6.41 9.95 -9.24
CA ALA A 28 5.47 10.74 -8.47
C ALA A 28 4.45 11.44 -9.38
N THR A 29 3.20 11.47 -8.94
CA THR A 29 2.13 12.27 -9.56
C THR A 29 1.31 12.99 -8.47
N SER A 30 0.35 13.83 -8.89
CA SER A 30 -0.60 14.52 -8.03
C SER A 30 -2.02 14.38 -8.55
N LEU A 31 -3.02 14.55 -7.68
CA LEU A 31 -4.43 14.51 -8.11
C LEU A 31 -4.73 15.56 -9.20
N LYS A 32 -4.11 16.74 -9.15
CA LYS A 32 -4.27 17.77 -10.19
C LYS A 32 -3.70 17.34 -11.53
N LEU A 33 -2.54 16.68 -11.56
CA LEU A 33 -1.94 16.17 -12.79
C LEU A 33 -2.80 15.07 -13.42
N GLU A 34 -3.29 14.12 -12.63
CA GLU A 34 -4.10 12.99 -13.12
C GLU A 34 -5.52 13.39 -13.53
N THR A 35 -6.11 14.39 -12.87
CA THR A 35 -7.50 14.82 -13.15
C THR A 35 -7.60 16.05 -14.05
N GLY A 36 -6.50 16.79 -14.24
CA GLY A 36 -6.45 18.07 -14.95
C GLY A 36 -7.16 19.23 -14.23
N LYS A 37 -7.54 19.07 -12.95
CA LYS A 37 -8.32 20.06 -12.19
C LYS A 37 -7.78 20.24 -10.79
N GLU A 38 -7.93 21.44 -10.23
CA GLU A 38 -7.65 21.64 -8.81
C GLU A 38 -8.66 20.91 -7.93
N VAL A 39 -8.15 20.29 -6.87
CA VAL A 39 -8.94 19.56 -5.88
C VAL A 39 -9.02 20.37 -4.59
N ASP A 40 -10.23 20.53 -4.04
CA ASP A 40 -10.42 21.11 -2.72
C ASP A 40 -9.92 20.15 -1.64
N ARG A 41 -8.81 20.52 -1.00
CA ARG A 41 -8.17 19.73 0.06
C ARG A 41 -9.07 19.49 1.27
N LYS A 42 -10.00 20.40 1.59
CA LYS A 42 -10.92 20.23 2.73
C LYS A 42 -11.93 19.13 2.43
N ILE A 43 -12.48 19.12 1.21
CA ILE A 43 -13.41 18.09 0.75
C ILE A 43 -12.71 16.74 0.70
N LEU A 44 -11.49 16.70 0.14
CA LEU A 44 -10.68 15.48 0.09
C LEU A 44 -10.40 14.92 1.50
N LEU A 45 -9.98 15.78 2.44
CA LEU A 45 -9.70 15.38 3.81
C LEU A 45 -10.95 14.84 4.50
N ALA A 46 -12.08 15.53 4.38
CA ALA A 46 -13.34 15.07 4.96
C ALA A 46 -13.74 13.70 4.41
N ALA A 47 -13.63 13.49 3.08
CA ALA A 47 -13.90 12.20 2.47
C ALA A 47 -12.94 11.12 3.01
N LEU A 48 -11.64 11.40 3.07
CA LEU A 48 -10.64 10.47 3.59
C LEU A 48 -10.94 10.04 5.02
N LEU A 49 -11.22 11.01 5.91
CA LEU A 49 -11.50 10.73 7.32
C LEU A 49 -12.80 9.92 7.48
N ASN A 50 -13.85 10.24 6.71
CA ASN A 50 -15.10 9.48 6.76
C ASN A 50 -14.91 8.02 6.32
N TYR A 51 -14.10 7.77 5.28
CA TYR A 51 -13.78 6.40 4.86
C TYR A 51 -12.92 5.68 5.88
N LEU A 52 -11.91 6.37 6.44
CA LEU A 52 -11.03 5.80 7.47
C LEU A 52 -11.83 5.41 8.72
N GLU A 53 -12.66 6.31 9.23
CA GLU A 53 -13.51 6.08 10.40
C GLU A 53 -14.45 4.88 10.17
N ARG A 54 -15.06 4.77 8.99
CA ARG A 54 -15.92 3.64 8.66
C ARG A 54 -15.20 2.30 8.78
N PHE A 55 -14.03 2.16 8.14
CA PHE A 55 -13.26 0.91 8.20
C PHE A 55 -12.72 0.65 9.61
N TYR A 56 -12.31 1.71 10.31
CA TYR A 56 -11.79 1.60 11.67
C TYR A 56 -12.86 1.13 12.65
N ASN A 57 -14.09 1.66 12.57
CA ASN A 57 -15.19 1.24 13.44
C ASN A 57 -15.57 -0.21 13.19
N THR A 58 -15.70 -0.65 11.94
CA THR A 58 -15.93 -2.08 11.62
C THR A 58 -14.83 -2.97 12.20
N PHE A 59 -13.57 -2.55 12.11
CA PHE A 59 -12.47 -3.30 12.70
C PHE A 59 -12.56 -3.38 14.23
N ILE A 60 -12.81 -2.27 14.93
CA ILE A 60 -12.85 -2.27 16.39
C ILE A 60 -14.08 -2.97 16.95
N GLU A 61 -15.23 -2.85 16.30
CA GLU A 61 -16.51 -3.38 16.79
C GLU A 61 -16.67 -4.87 16.46
N GLU A 62 -16.23 -5.29 15.27
CA GLU A 62 -16.48 -6.64 14.75
C GLU A 62 -15.20 -7.49 14.65
N ASN A 63 -14.03 -6.91 14.94
CA ASN A 63 -12.72 -7.52 14.65
C ASN A 63 -12.59 -7.97 13.19
N ASN A 64 -13.24 -7.21 12.28
CA ASN A 64 -13.36 -7.55 10.87
C ASN A 64 -12.67 -6.51 10.00
N PHE A 65 -11.70 -6.97 9.21
CA PHE A 65 -11.00 -6.17 8.21
C PHE A 65 -11.02 -6.83 6.82
N GLU A 66 -11.87 -7.84 6.60
CA GLU A 66 -11.99 -8.58 5.34
C GLU A 66 -12.32 -7.65 4.16
N GLN A 67 -13.20 -6.66 4.39
CA GLN A 67 -13.53 -5.67 3.36
C GLN A 67 -12.29 -4.88 2.91
N VAL A 68 -11.41 -4.52 3.84
CA VAL A 68 -10.16 -3.81 3.55
C VAL A 68 -9.22 -4.70 2.75
N ILE A 69 -9.03 -5.95 3.17
CA ILE A 69 -8.20 -6.93 2.45
C ILE A 69 -8.73 -7.17 1.03
N SER A 70 -10.05 -7.30 0.87
CA SER A 70 -10.69 -7.48 -0.44
C SER A 70 -10.43 -6.28 -1.37
N ILE A 71 -10.52 -5.05 -0.85
CA ILE A 71 -10.18 -3.83 -1.59
C ILE A 71 -8.70 -3.86 -1.99
N CYS A 72 -7.81 -4.21 -1.05
CA CYS A 72 -6.37 -4.32 -1.31
C CYS A 72 -6.06 -5.33 -2.41
N ARG A 73 -6.63 -6.55 -2.36
CA ARG A 73 -6.46 -7.56 -3.43
C ARG A 73 -6.92 -7.03 -4.78
N LYS A 74 -8.14 -6.49 -4.83
CA LYS A 74 -8.75 -6.02 -6.09
C LYS A 74 -8.04 -4.83 -6.72
N LYS A 75 -7.40 -3.99 -5.90
CA LYS A 75 -6.74 -2.74 -6.32
C LYS A 75 -5.21 -2.82 -6.26
N SER A 76 -4.64 -3.98 -5.93
CA SER A 76 -3.20 -4.14 -5.81
C SER A 76 -2.52 -3.95 -7.16
N VAL A 77 -1.49 -3.12 -7.18
CA VAL A 77 -0.61 -2.95 -8.33
C VAL A 77 0.41 -4.10 -8.45
N LEU A 78 0.62 -4.85 -7.36
CA LEU A 78 1.66 -5.88 -7.23
C LEU A 78 1.19 -7.26 -7.69
N LEU A 79 -0.06 -7.63 -7.41
CA LEU A 79 -0.56 -8.99 -7.64
C LEU A 79 -0.45 -9.38 -9.12
N GLY A 80 0.00 -10.60 -9.35
CA GLY A 80 0.28 -11.15 -10.67
C GLY A 80 1.65 -10.76 -11.25
N LYS A 81 2.39 -9.84 -10.63
CA LYS A 81 3.69 -9.35 -11.13
C LYS A 81 4.86 -10.00 -10.40
N GLU A 82 6.00 -10.01 -11.08
CA GLU A 82 7.29 -10.33 -10.48
C GLU A 82 7.79 -9.15 -9.64
N VAL A 83 8.23 -9.46 -8.43
CA VAL A 83 8.67 -8.51 -7.42
C VAL A 83 10.05 -8.90 -6.88
N LYS A 84 10.75 -7.90 -6.35
CA LYS A 84 11.97 -8.06 -5.55
C LYS A 84 11.61 -7.85 -4.10
N LEU A 85 11.94 -8.84 -3.28
CA LEU A 85 11.88 -8.82 -1.83
C LEU A 85 13.26 -8.41 -1.33
N ILE A 86 13.35 -7.25 -0.68
CA ILE A 86 14.61 -6.67 -0.22
C ILE A 86 14.61 -6.66 1.32
N ASN A 87 15.54 -7.40 1.93
CA ASN A 87 15.79 -7.40 3.38
C ASN A 87 17.28 -7.11 3.64
N GLY A 88 17.60 -5.86 3.96
CA GLY A 88 18.99 -5.40 3.98
C GLY A 88 19.65 -5.59 2.62
N ASP A 89 20.74 -6.36 2.60
CA ASP A 89 21.49 -6.70 1.38
C ASP A 89 20.95 -7.96 0.66
N ASP A 90 20.02 -8.71 1.27
CA ASP A 90 19.42 -9.91 0.67
C ASP A 90 18.28 -9.50 -0.26
N ILE A 91 18.40 -9.85 -1.55
CA ILE A 91 17.41 -9.57 -2.58
C ILE A 91 16.94 -10.88 -3.19
N LYS A 92 15.65 -11.19 -3.01
CA LYS A 92 15.01 -12.38 -3.59
C LYS A 92 13.98 -11.98 -4.62
N LYS A 93 13.95 -12.70 -5.74
CA LYS A 93 12.88 -12.58 -6.72
C LYS A 93 11.74 -13.52 -6.36
N ALA A 94 10.52 -13.04 -6.51
CA ALA A 94 9.32 -13.85 -6.36
C ALA A 94 8.20 -13.25 -7.22
N LYS A 95 7.12 -13.99 -7.41
CA LYS A 95 5.87 -13.48 -7.99
C LYS A 95 4.88 -13.20 -6.86
N ALA A 96 4.31 -11.99 -6.81
CA ALA A 96 3.22 -11.69 -5.89
C ALA A 96 1.94 -12.37 -6.41
N VAL A 97 1.37 -13.30 -5.64
CA VAL A 97 0.26 -14.14 -6.09
C VAL A 97 -1.04 -13.84 -5.38
N ASP A 98 -1.00 -13.44 -4.10
CA ASP A 98 -2.19 -13.06 -3.35
C ASP A 98 -1.86 -12.16 -2.14
N LEU A 99 -2.89 -11.65 -1.46
CA LEU A 99 -2.83 -11.22 -0.07
C LEU A 99 -3.66 -12.21 0.75
N ASP A 100 -3.14 -12.77 1.82
CA ASP A 100 -3.93 -13.68 2.64
C ASP A 100 -4.95 -12.94 3.54
N GLU A 101 -5.63 -13.68 4.40
CA GLU A 101 -6.67 -13.14 5.29
C GLU A 101 -6.11 -12.26 6.41
N GLU A 102 -4.83 -12.39 6.72
CA GLU A 102 -4.12 -11.56 7.70
C GLU A 102 -3.50 -10.30 7.06
N GLY A 103 -3.57 -10.19 5.72
CA GLY A 103 -3.00 -9.10 4.95
C GLY A 103 -1.53 -9.28 4.61
N GLU A 104 -0.98 -10.49 4.78
CA GLU A 104 0.38 -10.82 4.36
C GLU A 104 0.44 -10.99 2.84
N LEU A 105 1.53 -10.53 2.22
CA LEU A 105 1.74 -10.74 0.79
C LEU A 105 2.18 -12.18 0.55
N VAL A 106 1.36 -12.94 -0.18
CA VAL A 106 1.70 -14.29 -0.61
C VAL A 106 2.50 -14.21 -1.88
N VAL A 107 3.67 -14.84 -1.87
CA VAL A 107 4.60 -14.86 -3.00
C VAL A 107 4.94 -16.27 -3.42
N GLN A 108 5.27 -16.45 -4.70
CA GLN A 108 5.83 -17.69 -5.24
C GLN A 108 7.29 -17.46 -5.64
N TYR A 109 8.21 -18.22 -5.06
CA TYR A 109 9.63 -18.17 -5.39
C TYR A 109 9.94 -18.95 -6.68
N GLU A 110 11.15 -18.76 -7.23
CA GLU A 110 11.59 -19.41 -8.47
C GLU A 110 11.58 -20.94 -8.40
N ASN A 111 11.79 -21.52 -7.22
CA ASN A 111 11.70 -22.96 -6.98
C ASN A 111 10.24 -23.48 -6.87
N GLY A 112 9.25 -22.60 -7.04
CA GLY A 112 7.82 -22.91 -6.98
C GLY A 112 7.20 -22.88 -5.59
N THR A 113 7.99 -22.73 -4.51
CA THR A 113 7.46 -22.70 -3.14
C THR A 113 6.74 -21.39 -2.85
N LEU A 114 5.69 -21.46 -2.03
CA LEU A 114 5.00 -20.27 -1.54
C LEU A 114 5.66 -19.74 -0.27
N GLY A 115 5.66 -18.41 -0.13
CA GLY A 115 6.06 -17.72 1.09
C GLY A 115 5.07 -16.62 1.42
N LYS A 116 5.14 -16.17 2.68
CA LYS A 116 4.40 -15.01 3.16
C LYS A 116 5.38 -13.90 3.53
N VAL A 117 5.02 -12.66 3.22
CA VAL A 117 5.87 -11.50 3.46
C VAL A 117 5.06 -10.44 4.20
N LEU A 118 5.54 -10.08 5.39
CA LEU A 118 5.01 -8.98 6.17
C LEU A 118 5.73 -7.67 5.80
N SER A 119 4.96 -6.61 5.56
CA SER A 119 5.48 -5.31 5.10
C SER A 119 6.50 -4.66 6.05
N GLY A 120 6.56 -5.07 7.31
CA GLY A 120 7.53 -4.56 8.29
C GLY A 120 8.95 -5.12 8.15
N GLU A 121 9.11 -6.23 7.43
CA GLU A 121 10.37 -6.97 7.36
C GLU A 121 11.10 -6.78 6.02
N VAL A 122 10.37 -6.41 4.97
CA VAL A 122 10.86 -6.46 3.58
C VAL A 122 10.30 -5.31 2.75
N SER A 123 11.15 -4.68 1.93
CA SER A 123 10.69 -3.77 0.88
C SER A 123 10.33 -4.55 -0.38
N VAL A 124 9.12 -4.33 -0.90
CA VAL A 124 8.64 -4.94 -2.15
C VAL A 124 8.74 -3.92 -3.29
N ARG A 125 9.47 -4.27 -4.34
CA ARG A 125 9.62 -3.43 -5.55
C ARG A 125 9.31 -4.22 -6.81
N GLY A 126 8.86 -3.55 -7.85
CA GLY A 126 8.78 -4.16 -9.19
C GLY A 126 10.17 -4.48 -9.72
N LEU A 127 10.26 -5.43 -10.65
CA LEU A 127 11.54 -5.78 -11.29
C LEU A 127 12.24 -4.57 -11.93
N TYR A 128 11.48 -3.60 -12.44
CA TYR A 128 11.96 -2.42 -13.18
C TYR A 128 11.86 -1.08 -12.41
N GLY A 129 11.49 -1.09 -11.12
CA GLY A 129 11.32 0.14 -10.33
C GLY A 129 10.15 0.07 -9.35
N TYR A 130 9.62 1.23 -8.94
CA TYR A 130 8.29 1.29 -8.34
C TYR A 130 7.26 0.82 -9.38
N VAL A 131 6.31 -0.01 -8.94
CA VAL A 131 5.27 -0.60 -9.79
C VAL A 131 4.17 0.41 -10.05
#